data_AF-A0AAD2X7H5-F1
#
_entry.id   AF-A0AAD2X7H5-F1
#
_cell.length_a   1.000
_cell.length_b   1.000
_cell.length_c   1.000
_cell.angle_alpha   90.00
_cell.angle_beta   90.00
_cell.angle_gamma   90.00
#
_symmetry.space_group_name_H-M   'P 1'
#
loop_
_entity.id
_entity.type
_entity.pdbx_description
1 polymer ?
#
loop_
_entity_poly.entity_id
_entity_poly.type
_entity_poly.pdbx_seq_one_letter_code
_entity_poly.pdbx_strand_id
1 'polypeptide(L)'
;MERIMTRFDHLKQTIPDIPQRPMLNGEPLLDNQEVCMMLQVSKRTLQRYRDSGTLPFHIIYHKTWYLESEITAFMEHHFTENKKRRRKRKKEE
;
A
#
# COMPACT_ATOMS: atom_id res chain seq x y z
N MET A 1 37.67 -19.97 -10.14
CA MET A 1 36.37 -19.62 -9.55
C MET A 1 36.15 -18.11 -9.40
N GLU A 2 37.13 -17.26 -9.70
CA GLU A 2 37.05 -15.80 -9.49
C GLU A 2 36.25 -15.03 -10.55
N ARG A 3 36.06 -15.61 -11.74
CA ARG A 3 35.27 -15.02 -12.83
C ARG A 3 33.77 -14.96 -12.57
N ILE A 4 33.23 -15.88 -11.78
CA ILE A 4 31.81 -15.89 -11.42
C ILE A 4 31.55 -14.84 -10.33
N MET A 5 32.48 -14.73 -9.37
CA MET A 5 32.43 -13.73 -8.29
C MET A 5 32.46 -12.30 -8.85
N THR A 6 33.41 -12.00 -9.75
CA THR A 6 33.50 -10.68 -10.39
C THR A 6 32.26 -10.30 -11.20
N ARG A 7 31.61 -11.26 -11.87
CA ARG A 7 30.33 -11.01 -12.55
C ARG A 7 29.19 -10.76 -11.58
N PHE A 8 29.20 -11.42 -10.42
CA PHE A 8 28.20 -11.22 -9.38
C PHE A 8 28.34 -9.84 -8.72
N ASP A 9 29.57 -9.38 -8.49
CA ASP A 9 29.87 -8.06 -7.94
C ASP A 9 29.47 -6.92 -8.89
N HIS A 10 29.66 -7.08 -10.19
CA HIS A 10 29.15 -6.12 -11.17
C HIS A 10 27.62 -6.07 -11.23
N LEU A 11 26.93 -7.19 -10.97
CA LEU A 11 25.47 -7.21 -10.90
C LEU A 11 24.97 -6.43 -9.68
N LYS A 12 25.65 -6.53 -8.53
CA LYS A 12 25.33 -5.73 -7.33
C LYS A 12 25.49 -4.23 -7.55
N GLN A 13 26.45 -3.80 -8.38
CA GLN A 13 26.61 -2.38 -8.74
C GLN A 13 25.48 -1.83 -9.61
N THR A 14 24.77 -2.69 -10.35
CA THR A 14 23.75 -2.28 -11.33
C THR A 14 22.33 -2.37 -10.77
N ILE A 15 22.12 -3.12 -9.68
CA ILE A 15 20.85 -3.11 -8.95
C ILE A 15 20.84 -1.81 -8.13
N PRO A 16 19.96 -0.84 -8.44
CA PRO A 16 19.81 0.32 -7.58
C PRO A 16 19.51 -0.17 -6.17
N ASP A 17 20.19 0.40 -5.18
CA ASP A 17 20.01 0.11 -3.76
C ASP A 17 18.50 0.01 -3.47
N ILE A 18 18.00 -1.22 -3.29
CA ILE A 18 16.56 -1.45 -3.11
C ILE A 18 16.26 -0.78 -1.77
N PRO A 19 15.50 0.34 -1.74
CA PRO A 19 15.29 1.05 -0.50
C PRO A 19 14.68 0.05 0.49
N GLN A 20 15.40 -0.20 1.59
CA GLN A 20 14.94 -1.14 2.59
C GLN A 20 13.60 -0.64 3.10
N ARG A 21 12.54 -1.35 2.69
CA ARG A 21 11.17 -1.00 3.05
C ARG A 21 11.07 -1.16 4.57
N PRO A 22 10.63 -0.13 5.30
CA PRO A 22 10.48 -0.27 6.73
C PRO A 22 9.45 -1.37 7.00
N MET A 23 9.80 -2.28 7.89
CA MET A 23 8.93 -3.36 8.31
C MET A 23 8.34 -3.00 9.67
N LEU A 24 7.05 -3.22 9.85
CA LEU A 24 6.37 -3.07 11.14
C LEU A 24 5.77 -4.41 11.52
N ASN A 25 6.16 -4.94 12.67
CA ASN A 25 5.71 -6.25 13.16
C ASN A 25 5.96 -7.44 12.19
N GLY A 26 6.99 -7.33 11.33
CA GLY A 26 7.29 -8.34 10.31
C GLY A 26 6.51 -8.18 9.01
N GLU A 27 5.61 -7.20 8.91
CA GLU A 27 4.90 -6.86 7.67
C GLU A 27 5.58 -5.70 6.94
N PRO A 28 5.64 -5.74 5.58
CA PRO A 28 6.15 -4.63 4.79
C PRO A 28 5.19 -3.45 4.85
N LEU A 29 5.71 -2.25 5.13
CA LEU A 29 4.91 -1.04 5.05
C LEU A 29 4.76 -0.53 3.62
N LEU A 30 3.54 -0.24 3.24
CA LEU A 30 3.18 0.29 1.93
C LEU A 30 3.27 1.81 1.94
N ASP A 31 3.76 2.38 0.84
CA ASP A 31 3.75 3.82 0.66
C ASP A 31 2.45 4.33 0.02
N ASN A 32 2.32 5.66 -0.09
CA ASN A 32 1.13 6.27 -0.68
C ASN A 32 0.85 5.81 -2.11
N GLN A 33 1.90 5.51 -2.89
CA GLN A 33 1.76 5.14 -4.30
C GLN A 33 1.25 3.70 -4.41
N GLU A 34 1.83 2.79 -3.64
CA GLU A 34 1.38 1.41 -3.55
C GLU A 34 -0.07 1.31 -3.07
N VAL A 35 -0.44 2.07 -2.04
CA VAL A 35 -1.83 2.09 -1.55
C VAL A 35 -2.79 2.66 -2.60
N CYS A 36 -2.40 3.73 -3.32
CA CYS A 36 -3.22 4.26 -4.43
C CYS A 36 -3.43 3.21 -5.53
N MET A 37 -2.38 2.45 -5.88
CA MET A 37 -2.44 1.40 -6.89
C MET A 37 -3.32 0.23 -6.43
N MET A 38 -3.12 -0.24 -5.20
CA MET A 38 -3.84 -1.37 -4.63
C MET A 38 -5.34 -1.09 -4.47
N LEU A 39 -5.71 0.11 -4.01
CA LEU A 39 -7.10 0.52 -3.86
C LEU A 39 -7.72 1.07 -5.17
N GLN A 40 -6.93 1.24 -6.24
CA GLN A 40 -7.31 1.92 -7.48
C GLN A 40 -7.94 3.30 -7.24
N VAL A 41 -7.36 4.08 -6.33
CA VAL A 41 -7.87 5.41 -5.96
C VAL A 41 -6.88 6.52 -6.28
N SER A 42 -7.41 7.74 -6.40
CA SER A 42 -6.58 8.94 -6.52
C SER A 42 -5.96 9.32 -5.16
N LYS A 43 -4.84 10.06 -5.19
CA LYS A 43 -4.24 10.67 -4.00
C LYS A 43 -5.24 11.50 -3.19
N ARG A 44 -6.17 12.18 -3.85
CA ARG A 44 -7.22 12.98 -3.20
C ARG A 44 -8.23 12.11 -2.44
N THR A 45 -8.57 10.94 -2.97
CA THR A 45 -9.41 9.96 -2.27
C THR A 45 -8.67 9.36 -1.08
N LEU A 46 -7.38 9.02 -1.25
CA LEU A 46 -6.56 8.52 -0.15
C LEU A 46 -6.46 9.55 0.99
N GLN A 47 -6.29 10.83 0.66
CA GLN A 47 -6.30 11.91 1.65
C GLN A 47 -7.65 11.98 2.38
N ARG A 48 -8.78 11.89 1.67
CA ARG A 48 -10.09 11.84 2.32
C ARG A 48 -10.21 10.68 3.32
N TYR A 49 -9.68 9.50 3.01
CA TYR A 49 -9.71 8.36 3.94
C TYR A 49 -8.86 8.58 5.19
N ARG A 50 -7.78 9.36 5.10
CA ARG A 50 -7.02 9.80 6.28
C ARG A 50 -7.81 10.81 7.10
N ASP A 51 -8.37 11.82 6.44
CA ASP A 51 -9.11 12.90 7.10
C ASP A 51 -10.37 12.35 7.79
N SER A 52 -11.01 11.32 7.21
CA SER A 52 -12.16 10.64 7.79
C SER A 52 -11.81 9.57 8.81
N GLY A 53 -10.51 9.28 9.04
CA GLY A 53 -10.04 8.25 9.96
C GLY A 53 -10.47 6.82 9.57
N THR A 54 -10.88 6.60 8.32
CA THR A 54 -11.37 5.29 7.87
C THR A 54 -10.23 4.36 7.48
N LEU A 55 -9.08 4.93 7.11
CA LEU A 55 -7.86 4.19 6.79
C LEU A 55 -6.80 4.48 7.85
N PRO A 56 -6.39 3.48 8.66
CA PRO A 56 -5.28 3.64 9.59
C PRO A 56 -3.99 3.99 8.85
N PHE A 57 -3.12 4.77 9.50
CA PHE A 57 -1.83 5.15 8.94
C PHE A 57 -0.78 5.29 10.04
N HIS A 58 0.48 5.10 9.66
CA HIS A 58 1.64 5.26 10.52
C HIS A 58 2.57 6.31 9.97
N ILE A 59 3.18 7.11 10.85
CA ILE A 59 4.19 8.09 10.47
C ILE A 59 5.55 7.56 10.93
N ILE A 60 6.45 7.33 9.99
CA ILE A 60 7.82 6.88 10.26
C ILE A 60 8.76 7.78 9.47
N TYR A 61 9.72 8.42 10.16
CA TYR A 61 10.64 9.41 9.57
C TYR A 61 9.93 10.49 8.74
N HIS A 62 8.83 11.06 9.28
CA HIS A 62 8.00 12.07 8.61
C HIS A 62 7.31 11.61 7.30
N LYS A 63 7.40 10.33 6.96
CA LYS A 63 6.68 9.73 5.83
C LYS A 63 5.48 8.93 6.35
N THR A 64 4.36 9.02 5.63
CA THR A 64 3.17 8.21 5.90
C THR A 64 3.33 6.83 5.28
N TRP A 65 3.01 5.82 6.09
CA TRP A 65 3.10 4.41 5.79
C TRP A 65 1.81 3.71 6.18
N TYR A 66 1.57 2.56 5.57
CA TYR A 66 0.38 1.76 5.76
C TYR A 66 0.73 0.29 5.96
N LEU A 67 0.04 -0.38 6.87
CA LEU A 67 0.15 -1.84 7.00
C LEU A 67 -0.70 -2.53 5.93
N GLU A 68 -0.13 -3.53 5.27
CA GLU A 68 -0.82 -4.32 4.24
C GLU A 68 -2.08 -5.01 4.79
N SER A 69 -2.01 -5.56 6.02
CA SER A 69 -3.14 -6.18 6.70
C SER A 69 -4.30 -5.20 6.91
N GLU A 70 -4.00 -3.94 7.26
CA GLU A 70 -5.03 -2.90 7.46
C GLU A 70 -5.65 -2.44 6.13
N ILE A 71 -4.83 -2.29 5.08
CA ILE A 71 -5.34 -1.96 3.73
C ILE A 71 -6.27 -3.06 3.22
N THR A 72 -5.90 -4.33 3.44
CA THR A 72 -6.71 -5.48 3.02
C THR A 72 -8.05 -5.52 3.77
N ALA A 73 -8.03 -5.36 5.10
CA ALA A 73 -9.24 -5.27 5.91
C ALA A 73 -10.14 -4.10 5.50
N PHE A 74 -9.55 -2.94 5.20
CA PHE A 74 -10.26 -1.79 4.67
C PHE A 74 -10.93 -2.10 3.33
N MET A 75 -10.21 -2.78 2.43
CA MET A 75 -10.72 -3.17 1.12
C MET A 75 -11.97 -4.05 1.27
N GLU A 76 -11.92 -5.08 2.11
CA GLU A 76 -13.06 -5.97 2.37
C GLU A 76 -14.30 -5.22 2.88
N HIS A 77 -14.10 -4.29 3.83
CA HIS A 77 -15.18 -3.46 4.36
C HIS A 77 -15.76 -2.54 3.27
N HIS A 78 -14.90 -1.86 2.51
CA HIS A 78 -15.31 -0.86 1.52
C HIS A 78 -16.01 -1.47 0.30
N PHE A 79 -15.55 -2.62 -0.19
CA PHE A 79 -16.24 -3.36 -1.27
C PHE A 79 -17.63 -3.82 -0.82
N THR A 80 -17.77 -4.24 0.43
CA THR A 80 -19.04 -4.67 1.01
C THR A 80 -20.03 -3.50 1.11
N GLU A 81 -19.58 -2.34 1.59
CA GLU A 81 -20.40 -1.13 1.63
C GLU A 81 -20.85 -0.67 0.24
N ASN A 82 -19.94 -0.65 -0.74
CA ASN A 82 -20.27 -0.18 -2.08
C ASN A 82 -21.29 -1.11 -2.77
N LYS A 83 -21.19 -2.43 -2.57
CA LYS A 83 -22.18 -3.41 -3.04
C LYS A 83 -23.54 -3.22 -2.38
N LYS A 84 -23.58 -2.91 -1.07
CA LYS A 84 -24.83 -2.59 -0.34
C LYS A 84 -25.48 -1.31 -0.87
N ARG A 85 -24.71 -0.24 -1.11
CA ARG A 85 -25.22 1.02 -1.68
C ARG A 85 -25.81 0.84 -3.08
N ARG A 86 -25.15 0.06 -3.94
CA ARG A 86 -25.68 -0.26 -5.29
C ARG A 86 -26.97 -1.09 -5.24
N ARG A 87 -27.10 -2.02 -4.29
CA ARG A 87 -28.33 -2.80 -4.10
C ARG A 87 -29.50 -1.98 -3.56
N LYS A 88 -29.23 -0.99 -2.70
CA LYS A 88 -30.28 -0.10 -2.16
C LYS A 88 -30.88 0.78 -3.25
N ARG A 89 -30.05 1.38 -4.12
CA ARG A 89 -30.53 2.16 -5.27
C ARG A 89 -31.42 1.38 -6.23
N LYS A 90 -31.13 0.10 -6.47
CA LYS A 90 -31.97 -0.79 -7.30
C LYS A 90 -33.28 -1.24 -6.66
N LYS A 91 -33.49 -0.97 -5.37
CA LYS A 91 -34.71 -1.35 -4.63
C LYS A 91 -35.70 -0.19 -4.49
N GLU A 92 -35.25 1.03 -4.78
CA GLU A 92 -36.03 2.27 -4.72
C GLU A 92 -36.46 2.75 -6.13
N GLU A 93 -36.21 1.95 -7.16
CA GLU A 93 -36.59 2.14 -8.57
C GLU A 93 -37.49 0.96 -8.99
#